data_AF-A0A4U1EB54-F1
#
_entry.id   AF-A0A4U1EB54-F1
#
_cell.length_a   1.000
_cell.length_b   1.000
_cell.length_c   1.000
_cell.angle_alpha   90.00
_cell.angle_beta   90.00
_cell.angle_gamma   90.00
#
_symmetry.space_group_name_H-M   'P 1'
#
loop_
_entity.id
_entity.type
_entity.pdbx_description
1 polymer ?
#
loop_
_entity_poly.entity_id
_entity_poly.type
_entity_poly.pdbx_seq_one_letter_code
_entity_poly.pdbx_strand_id
1 'polypeptide(L)'
;MGALIIQEVVRELLGKGLSGAKVLLLAGSSAGGTGVLLNVDRVAEQLEELGYPAIQVRGLADSGWFLDNKQYRRTDCIDTITCAPTEAIRRGIRYWNGVVPERCRRQFKEGEEWNCFFGYKVYPTLRCPVFVVQWLFDEAQLTVDNVHLTGQPVQEGQWLYIQNLGRELRNTLKDVPASFAPACLSHEIIIRSHWTDVQVKGTSLPRALHCWDRSLHDSHKASKAPLKGCPIHLVDSCPWPHCNPSCPTIRDQFTGQEMNVAQFLMHMGFDVQTVAQQQGLEPSKLLGMLSSGS
;
A
#
# COMPACT_ATOMS: atom_id res chain seq x y z
N MET A 1 9.82 -0.63 21.41
CA MET A 1 11.11 -1.23 20.97
C MET A 1 11.03 -1.89 19.58
N GLY A 2 10.15 -1.47 18.67
CA GLY A 2 9.96 -2.19 17.39
C GLY A 2 11.22 -2.31 16.53
N ALA A 3 11.97 -1.21 16.36
CA ALA A 3 13.23 -1.22 15.61
C ALA A 3 14.30 -2.14 16.23
N LEU A 4 14.38 -2.18 17.56
CA LEU A 4 15.34 -3.04 18.29
C LEU A 4 14.96 -4.52 18.15
N ILE A 5 13.67 -4.85 18.16
CA ILE A 5 13.19 -6.22 17.94
C ILE A 5 13.65 -6.72 16.56
N ILE A 6 13.52 -5.88 15.52
CA ILE A 6 13.98 -6.25 14.16
C ILE A 6 15.48 -6.52 14.15
N GLN A 7 16.30 -5.64 14.76
CA GLN A 7 17.74 -5.82 14.85
C GLN A 7 18.12 -7.12 15.56
N GLU A 8 17.42 -7.44 16.64
CA GLU A 8 17.72 -8.62 17.44
C GLU A 8 17.32 -9.92 16.72
N VAL A 9 16.17 -9.93 16.04
CA VAL A 9 15.76 -11.07 15.21
C VAL A 9 16.76 -11.32 14.08
N VAL A 10 17.22 -10.26 13.39
CA VAL A 10 18.26 -10.39 12.34
C VAL A 10 19.54 -10.97 12.93
N ARG A 11 19.98 -10.46 14.10
CA ARG A 11 21.19 -10.93 14.79
C ARG A 11 21.09 -12.41 15.16
N GLU A 12 19.97 -12.86 15.70
CA GLU A 12 19.76 -14.26 16.06
C GLU A 12 19.68 -15.19 14.83
N LEU A 13 19.03 -14.73 13.75
CA LEU A 13 18.90 -15.50 12.52
C LEU A 13 20.23 -15.75 11.81
N LEU A 14 21.25 -14.90 12.01
CA LEU A 14 22.60 -15.13 11.48
C LEU A 14 23.17 -16.48 11.94
N GLY A 15 22.95 -16.86 13.21
CA GLY A 15 23.33 -18.16 13.76
C GLY A 15 22.45 -19.32 13.32
N LYS A 16 21.33 -19.03 12.61
CA LYS A 16 20.32 -20.00 12.16
C LYS A 16 20.27 -20.14 10.64
N GLY A 17 21.33 -19.69 9.94
CA GLY A 17 21.49 -19.86 8.50
C GLY A 17 21.37 -18.58 7.67
N LEU A 18 20.96 -17.45 8.26
CA LEU A 18 20.91 -16.17 7.54
C LEU A 18 22.30 -15.72 7.06
N SER A 19 23.37 -16.11 7.77
CA SER A 19 24.76 -15.84 7.37
C SER A 19 25.13 -16.35 5.96
N GLY A 20 24.44 -17.38 5.47
CA GLY A 20 24.61 -17.93 4.12
C GLY A 20 23.59 -17.42 3.08
N ALA A 21 22.74 -16.47 3.44
CA ALA A 21 21.70 -15.97 2.54
C ALA A 21 22.29 -15.15 1.38
N LYS A 22 21.62 -15.22 0.21
CA LYS A 22 21.92 -14.31 -0.91
C LYS A 22 21.05 -13.06 -0.88
N VAL A 23 19.80 -13.22 -0.47
CA VAL A 23 18.78 -12.17 -0.42
C VAL A 23 18.05 -12.27 0.91
N LEU A 24 17.94 -11.15 1.62
CA LEU A 24 17.02 -10.97 2.74
C LEU A 24 15.90 -10.04 2.26
N LEU A 25 14.68 -10.57 2.15
CA LEU A 25 13.50 -9.76 1.86
C LEU A 25 12.79 -9.43 3.18
N LEU A 26 12.85 -8.16 3.60
CA LEU A 26 12.08 -7.65 4.73
C LEU A 26 10.68 -7.27 4.24
N ALA A 27 9.67 -8.03 4.64
CA ALA A 27 8.28 -7.83 4.22
C ALA A 27 7.38 -7.51 5.42
N GLY A 28 6.30 -6.77 5.18
CA GLY A 28 5.31 -6.46 6.20
C GLY A 28 4.03 -5.86 5.61
N SER A 29 2.93 -6.06 6.31
CA SER A 29 1.60 -5.55 5.96
C SER A 29 1.15 -4.46 6.94
N SER A 30 0.31 -3.52 6.48
CA SER A 30 -0.25 -2.44 7.29
C SER A 30 0.86 -1.61 7.99
N ALA A 31 0.78 -1.42 9.30
CA ALA A 31 1.85 -0.81 10.10
C ALA A 31 3.21 -1.51 9.94
N GLY A 32 3.22 -2.82 9.68
CA GLY A 32 4.42 -3.58 9.34
C GLY A 32 5.00 -3.17 7.98
N GLY A 33 4.17 -2.80 7.01
CA GLY A 33 4.60 -2.25 5.72
C GLY A 33 5.29 -0.89 5.87
N THR A 34 4.74 0.01 6.68
CA THR A 34 5.45 1.24 7.08
C THR A 34 6.73 0.91 7.85
N GLY A 35 6.70 -0.11 8.70
CA GLY A 35 7.86 -0.67 9.39
C GLY A 35 8.99 -1.11 8.46
N VAL A 36 8.67 -1.71 7.30
CA VAL A 36 9.66 -2.03 6.25
C VAL A 36 10.37 -0.76 5.80
N LEU A 37 9.62 0.28 5.43
CA LEU A 37 10.18 1.55 4.95
C LEU A 37 11.08 2.22 6.00
N LEU A 38 10.74 2.09 7.28
CA LEU A 38 11.51 2.67 8.40
C LEU A 38 12.74 1.85 8.81
N ASN A 39 12.86 0.59 8.38
CA ASN A 39 13.88 -0.34 8.89
C ASN A 39 14.73 -1.03 7.82
N VAL A 40 14.31 -1.06 6.55
CA VAL A 40 15.02 -1.81 5.49
C VAL A 40 16.49 -1.39 5.36
N ASP A 41 16.77 -0.09 5.34
CA ASP A 41 18.14 0.43 5.26
C ASP A 41 18.94 0.13 6.54
N ARG A 42 18.29 0.17 7.71
CA ARG A 42 18.93 -0.13 9.00
C ARG A 42 19.35 -1.60 9.09
N VAL A 43 18.53 -2.51 8.56
CA VAL A 43 18.87 -3.94 8.47
C VAL A 43 20.06 -4.15 7.53
N ALA A 44 20.11 -3.42 6.41
CA ALA A 44 21.23 -3.48 5.48
C ALA A 44 22.53 -2.96 6.11
N GLU A 45 22.48 -1.82 6.80
CA GLU A 45 23.60 -1.27 7.57
C GLU A 45 24.08 -2.24 8.65
N GLN A 46 23.16 -2.82 9.43
CA GLN A 46 23.49 -3.82 10.45
C GLN A 46 24.23 -5.04 9.87
N LEU A 47 23.77 -5.57 8.73
CA LEU A 47 24.43 -6.72 8.10
C LEU A 47 25.81 -6.36 7.52
N GLU A 48 25.97 -5.16 6.96
CA GLU A 48 27.27 -4.64 6.52
C GLU A 48 28.25 -4.53 7.69
N GLU A 49 27.82 -3.93 8.81
CA GLU A 49 28.62 -3.76 10.04
C GLU A 49 29.02 -5.10 10.67
N LEU A 50 28.14 -6.11 10.62
CA LEU A 50 28.42 -7.46 11.13
C LEU A 50 29.25 -8.33 10.18
N GLY A 51 29.71 -7.80 9.04
CA GLY A 51 30.60 -8.50 8.11
C GLY A 51 29.88 -9.37 7.06
N TYR A 52 28.62 -9.09 6.76
CA TYR A 52 27.81 -9.81 5.76
C TYR A 52 27.41 -8.94 4.55
N PRO A 53 28.34 -8.25 3.86
CA PRO A 53 28.03 -7.34 2.75
C PRO A 53 27.49 -8.05 1.49
N ALA A 54 27.60 -9.38 1.42
CA ALA A 54 27.09 -10.17 0.30
C ALA A 54 25.57 -10.41 0.36
N ILE A 55 24.94 -10.22 1.52
CA ILE A 55 23.49 -10.41 1.69
C ILE A 55 22.78 -9.19 1.11
N GLN A 56 22.02 -9.39 0.03
CA GLN A 56 21.23 -8.32 -0.57
C GLN A 56 19.95 -8.08 0.23
N VAL A 57 19.85 -6.94 0.90
CA VAL A 57 18.63 -6.55 1.63
C VAL A 57 17.67 -5.83 0.70
N ARG A 58 16.41 -6.27 0.71
CA ARG A 58 15.30 -5.73 -0.11
C ARG A 58 14.06 -5.56 0.75
N GLY A 59 13.16 -4.65 0.37
CA GLY A 59 11.91 -4.40 1.09
C GLY A 59 10.66 -4.79 0.28
N LEU A 60 9.63 -5.29 0.95
CA LEU A 60 8.27 -5.44 0.43
C LEU A 60 7.28 -4.79 1.40
N ALA A 61 6.81 -3.59 1.06
CA ALA A 61 5.88 -2.83 1.89
C ALA A 61 4.45 -2.99 1.36
N ASP A 62 3.62 -3.76 2.08
CA ASP A 62 2.20 -3.97 1.76
C ASP A 62 1.32 -3.09 2.63
N SER A 63 0.43 -2.31 2.01
CA SER A 63 -0.60 -1.51 2.69
C SER A 63 -0.04 -0.56 3.75
N GLY A 64 1.23 -0.15 3.59
CA GLY A 64 1.98 0.71 4.50
C GLY A 64 2.29 2.08 3.93
N TRP A 65 1.70 2.43 2.78
CA TRP A 65 1.88 3.68 2.06
C TRP A 65 0.67 4.59 2.28
N PHE A 66 0.74 5.41 3.32
CA PHE A 66 -0.32 6.35 3.70
C PHE A 66 -0.07 7.76 3.14
N LEU A 67 -1.15 8.55 3.08
CA LEU A 67 -1.15 9.98 2.82
C LEU A 67 -1.38 10.74 4.14
N ASP A 68 -0.71 11.88 4.29
CA ASP A 68 -0.93 12.89 5.33
C ASP A 68 -1.92 13.97 4.86
N ASN A 69 -3.01 13.50 4.23
CA ASN A 69 -4.07 14.32 3.69
C ASN A 69 -5.01 14.86 4.79
N LYS A 70 -5.90 15.76 4.37
CA LYS A 70 -6.97 16.27 5.24
C LYS A 70 -8.09 15.23 5.31
N GLN A 71 -8.56 14.95 6.52
CA GLN A 71 -9.74 14.11 6.74
C GLN A 71 -10.96 14.65 5.99
N TYR A 72 -11.86 13.76 5.57
CA TYR A 72 -13.14 14.15 4.97
C TYR A 72 -14.00 14.95 5.96
N ARG A 73 -14.15 14.42 7.17
CA ARG A 73 -14.74 15.13 8.31
C ARG A 73 -13.70 15.26 9.40
N ARG A 74 -13.34 16.50 9.73
CA ARG A 74 -12.40 16.76 10.82
C ARG A 74 -12.95 16.19 12.13
N THR A 75 -12.10 15.46 12.85
CA THR A 75 -12.35 15.04 14.23
C THR A 75 -11.19 15.47 15.11
N ASP A 76 -11.46 15.64 16.40
CA ASP A 76 -10.39 15.81 17.37
C ASP A 76 -9.68 14.47 17.59
N CYS A 77 -8.36 14.53 17.75
CA CYS A 77 -7.53 13.35 18.00
C CYS A 77 -7.66 12.93 19.47
N ILE A 78 -8.78 12.27 19.78
CA ILE A 78 -9.09 11.70 21.09
C ILE A 78 -8.89 10.17 21.03
N ASP A 79 -9.50 9.53 20.02
CA ASP A 79 -9.38 8.09 19.78
C ASP A 79 -8.31 7.78 18.72
N THR A 80 -7.65 6.63 18.86
CA THR A 80 -6.56 6.22 17.95
C THR A 80 -7.04 6.00 16.51
N ILE A 81 -8.25 5.47 16.35
CA ILE A 81 -8.76 4.99 15.06
C ILE A 81 -9.10 6.15 14.11
N THR A 82 -9.60 7.26 14.65
CA THR A 82 -10.06 8.41 13.86
C THR A 82 -9.13 9.61 13.95
N CYS A 83 -8.02 9.50 14.69
CA CYS A 83 -7.02 10.57 14.74
C CYS A 83 -6.39 10.77 13.36
N ALA A 84 -6.35 12.03 12.90
CA ALA A 84 -5.76 12.38 11.61
C ALA A 84 -4.31 11.85 11.50
N PRO A 85 -3.88 11.33 10.33
CA PRO A 85 -2.60 10.64 10.16
C PRO A 85 -1.41 11.42 10.73
N THR A 86 -1.32 12.71 10.38
CA THR A 86 -0.24 13.59 10.82
C THR A 86 -0.18 13.73 12.33
N GLU A 87 -1.33 13.95 12.98
CA GLU A 87 -1.38 14.15 14.43
C GLU A 87 -1.08 12.85 15.18
N ALA A 88 -1.60 11.72 14.68
CA ALA A 88 -1.34 10.40 15.23
C ALA A 88 0.17 10.10 15.26
N ILE A 89 0.87 10.31 14.14
CA ILE A 89 2.32 10.07 14.07
C ILE A 89 3.12 11.11 14.88
N ARG A 90 2.73 12.40 14.86
CA ARG A 90 3.41 13.44 15.66
C ARG A 90 3.38 13.13 17.16
N ARG A 91 2.26 12.61 17.67
CA ARG A 91 2.16 12.14 19.05
C ARG A 91 2.93 10.84 19.24
N GLY A 92 2.74 9.89 18.33
CA GLY A 92 3.35 8.56 18.37
C GLY A 92 4.87 8.61 18.44
N ILE A 93 5.53 9.36 17.55
CA ILE A 93 6.99 9.42 17.51
C ILE A 93 7.61 9.92 18.81
N ARG A 94 6.98 10.90 19.48
CA ARG A 94 7.42 11.39 20.80
C ARG A 94 7.19 10.36 21.89
N TYR A 95 6.00 9.75 21.90
CA TYR A 95 5.62 8.76 22.91
C TYR A 95 6.46 7.48 22.82
N TRP A 96 6.78 7.04 21.60
CA TRP A 96 7.54 5.80 21.35
C TRP A 96 9.06 6.01 21.39
N ASN A 97 9.53 7.25 21.51
CA ASN A 97 10.91 7.63 21.20
C ASN A 97 11.33 7.05 19.83
N GLY A 98 10.49 7.30 18.82
CA GLY A 98 10.58 6.70 17.51
C GLY A 98 11.80 7.17 16.73
N VAL A 99 12.45 6.23 16.05
CA VAL A 99 13.60 6.49 15.17
C VAL A 99 13.19 6.30 13.72
N VAL A 100 13.70 7.16 12.84
CA VAL A 100 13.43 7.13 11.40
C VAL A 100 14.73 6.93 10.60
N PRO A 101 14.68 6.56 9.31
CA PRO A 101 15.89 6.45 8.49
C PRO A 101 16.68 7.75 8.46
N GLU A 102 18.00 7.66 8.64
CA GLU A 102 18.87 8.83 8.80
C GLU A 102 18.84 9.76 7.58
N ARG A 103 18.81 9.18 6.38
CA ARG A 103 18.71 9.94 5.12
C ARG A 103 17.41 10.76 5.05
N CYS A 104 16.30 10.20 5.49
CA CYS A 104 15.03 10.92 5.57
C CYS A 104 15.05 11.98 6.67
N ARG A 105 15.58 11.65 7.86
CA ARG A 105 15.69 12.59 8.98
C ARG A 105 16.38 13.89 8.57
N ARG A 106 17.47 13.81 7.80
CA ARG A 106 18.23 14.97 7.32
C ARG A 106 17.48 15.87 6.34
N GLN A 107 16.37 15.41 5.74
CA GLN A 107 15.55 16.24 4.86
C GLN A 107 14.56 17.13 5.62
N PHE A 108 14.27 16.80 6.87
CA PHE A 108 13.29 17.49 7.70
C PHE A 108 13.96 18.17 8.89
N LYS A 109 13.28 19.16 9.46
CA LYS A 109 13.74 19.84 10.67
C LYS A 109 13.58 18.92 11.88
N GLU A 110 14.36 19.19 12.92
CA GLU A 110 14.17 18.54 14.22
C GLU A 110 12.74 18.75 14.73
N GLY A 111 12.10 17.67 15.16
CA GLY A 111 10.68 17.64 15.55
C GLY A 111 9.69 17.39 14.40
N GLU A 112 10.17 17.38 13.16
CA GLU A 112 9.38 17.10 11.94
C GLU A 112 9.67 15.71 11.34
N GLU A 113 10.28 14.80 12.11
CA GLU A 113 10.64 13.45 11.67
C GLU A 113 9.42 12.56 11.38
N TRP A 114 8.24 12.94 11.87
CA TRP A 114 6.96 12.31 11.53
C TRP A 114 6.72 12.24 10.01
N ASN A 115 7.31 13.15 9.23
CA ASN A 115 7.27 13.11 7.78
C ASN A 115 7.81 11.78 7.22
N CYS A 116 8.79 11.16 7.87
CA CYS A 116 9.41 9.92 7.41
C CYS A 116 8.54 8.66 7.59
N PHE A 117 7.37 8.78 8.21
CA PHE A 117 6.40 7.68 8.29
C PHE A 117 5.50 7.61 7.04
N PHE A 118 5.53 8.63 6.18
CA PHE A 118 4.72 8.66 4.95
C PHE A 118 5.56 8.16 3.77
N GLY A 119 5.06 7.11 3.12
CA GLY A 119 5.81 6.35 2.11
C GLY A 119 6.42 7.23 1.02
N TYR A 120 5.63 8.14 0.47
CA TYR A 120 6.06 9.03 -0.61
C TYR A 120 7.16 10.04 -0.21
N LYS A 121 7.33 10.32 1.09
CA LYS A 121 8.39 11.20 1.61
C LYS A 121 9.67 10.42 1.94
N VAL A 122 9.53 9.22 2.51
CA VAL A 122 10.69 8.41 2.92
C VAL A 122 11.30 7.64 1.74
N TYR A 123 10.48 7.16 0.80
CA TYR A 123 10.89 6.29 -0.30
C TYR A 123 12.04 6.86 -1.15
N PRO A 124 12.02 8.16 -1.56
CA PRO A 124 13.13 8.73 -2.35
C PRO A 124 14.49 8.75 -1.63
N THR A 125 14.50 8.49 -0.32
CA THR A 125 15.71 8.51 0.52
C THR A 125 16.28 7.12 0.78
N LEU A 126 15.55 6.06 0.41
CA LEU A 126 15.95 4.68 0.66
C LEU A 126 17.07 4.25 -0.27
N ARG A 127 18.03 3.46 0.25
CA ARG A 127 19.08 2.83 -0.58
C ARG A 127 18.65 1.46 -1.06
N CYS A 128 18.03 0.68 -0.18
CA CYS A 128 17.57 -0.66 -0.53
C CYS A 128 16.44 -0.59 -1.57
N PRO A 129 16.40 -1.52 -2.54
CA PRO A 129 15.27 -1.62 -3.44
C PRO A 129 14.04 -2.08 -2.65
N VAL A 130 12.92 -1.38 -2.84
CA VAL A 130 11.64 -1.67 -2.18
C VAL A 130 10.55 -1.84 -3.22
N PHE A 131 9.78 -2.92 -3.11
CA PHE A 131 8.53 -3.12 -3.84
C PHE A 131 7.37 -2.62 -2.99
N VAL A 132 6.50 -1.77 -3.56
CA VAL A 132 5.33 -1.19 -2.87
C VAL A 132 4.06 -1.87 -3.33
N VAL A 133 3.31 -2.47 -2.41
CA VAL A 133 1.96 -3.00 -2.66
C VAL A 133 0.98 -2.11 -1.92
N GLN A 134 0.02 -1.51 -2.63
CA GLN A 134 -0.89 -0.56 -2.00
C GLN A 134 -2.25 -0.53 -2.69
N TRP A 135 -3.32 -0.76 -1.94
CA TRP A 135 -4.68 -0.53 -2.43
C TRP A 135 -4.90 0.96 -2.69
N LEU A 136 -5.44 1.33 -3.87
CA LEU A 136 -5.71 2.74 -4.18
C LEU A 136 -6.74 3.37 -3.22
N PHE A 137 -7.59 2.54 -2.64
CA PHE A 137 -8.62 2.92 -1.67
C PHE A 137 -8.47 2.07 -0.41
N ASP A 138 -7.34 2.21 0.28
CA ASP A 138 -7.05 1.42 1.48
C ASP A 138 -8.02 1.72 2.63
N GLU A 139 -8.53 0.67 3.29
CA GLU A 139 -9.52 0.84 4.36
C GLU A 139 -8.94 1.54 5.60
N ALA A 140 -7.68 1.29 5.94
CA ALA A 140 -7.04 1.94 7.08
C ALA A 140 -6.84 3.44 6.78
N GLN A 141 -6.45 3.80 5.55
CA GLN A 141 -6.39 5.20 5.11
C GLN A 141 -7.76 5.89 5.22
N LEU A 142 -8.83 5.27 4.70
CA LEU A 142 -10.18 5.84 4.80
C LEU A 142 -10.65 5.99 6.25
N THR A 143 -10.28 5.04 7.12
CA THR A 143 -10.61 5.06 8.54
C THR A 143 -9.97 6.27 9.24
N VAL A 144 -8.67 6.50 9.03
CA VAL A 144 -7.96 7.68 9.60
C VAL A 144 -8.37 8.99 8.92
N ASP A 145 -8.94 8.93 7.71
CA ASP A 145 -9.58 10.06 7.03
C ASP A 145 -11.02 10.34 7.49
N ASN A 146 -11.51 9.59 8.48
CA ASN A 146 -12.86 9.69 9.03
C ASN A 146 -13.94 9.49 7.94
N VAL A 147 -13.70 8.51 7.07
CA VAL A 147 -14.64 8.03 6.05
C VAL A 147 -15.17 6.67 6.48
N HIS A 148 -16.46 6.60 6.76
CA HIS A 148 -17.15 5.36 7.10
C HIS A 148 -18.09 4.96 5.97
N LEU A 149 -18.01 3.70 5.56
CA LEU A 149 -18.88 3.09 4.55
C LEU A 149 -19.89 2.20 5.28
N THR A 150 -20.99 2.80 5.75
CA THR A 150 -21.96 2.18 6.69
C THR A 150 -23.12 1.45 5.99
N GLY A 151 -22.95 1.03 4.74
CA GLY A 151 -24.05 0.47 3.95
C GLY A 151 -25.19 1.48 3.67
N GLN A 152 -24.99 2.77 3.92
CA GLN A 152 -25.89 3.82 3.46
C GLN A 152 -25.36 4.43 2.15
N PRO A 153 -26.22 4.99 1.29
CA PRO A 153 -25.76 5.69 0.08
C PRO A 153 -24.75 6.79 0.43
N VAL A 154 -23.55 6.70 -0.15
CA VAL A 154 -22.48 7.67 0.01
C VAL A 154 -22.92 8.99 -0.62
N GLN A 155 -22.72 10.07 0.13
CA GLN A 155 -23.03 11.42 -0.33
C GLN A 155 -22.06 11.85 -1.43
N GLU A 156 -22.50 12.66 -2.39
CA GLU A 156 -21.68 13.13 -3.52
C GLU A 156 -20.31 13.68 -3.09
N GLY A 157 -20.27 14.48 -2.01
CA GLY A 157 -19.02 15.03 -1.48
C GLY A 157 -18.06 13.96 -0.92
N GLN A 158 -18.58 12.91 -0.29
CA GLN A 158 -17.78 11.79 0.20
C GLN A 158 -17.29 10.92 -0.96
N TRP A 159 -18.12 10.73 -1.99
CA TRP A 159 -17.73 10.04 -3.21
C TRP A 159 -16.58 10.75 -3.93
N LEU A 160 -16.68 12.07 -4.10
CA LEU A 160 -15.62 12.89 -4.70
C LEU A 160 -14.32 12.83 -3.88
N TYR A 161 -14.42 12.81 -2.55
CA TYR A 161 -13.27 12.65 -1.67
C TYR A 161 -12.55 11.32 -1.94
N ILE A 162 -13.28 10.22 -2.02
CA ILE A 162 -12.73 8.87 -2.27
C ILE A 162 -12.07 8.82 -3.66
N GLN A 163 -12.69 9.39 -4.70
CA GLN A 163 -12.08 9.48 -6.03
C GLN A 163 -10.79 10.30 -6.03
N ASN A 164 -10.75 11.41 -5.30
CA ASN A 164 -9.54 12.23 -5.16
C ASN A 164 -8.44 11.49 -4.39
N LEU A 165 -8.79 10.74 -3.34
CA LEU A 165 -7.84 9.90 -2.62
C LEU A 165 -7.13 8.92 -3.57
N GLY A 166 -7.88 8.16 -4.37
CA GLY A 166 -7.31 7.23 -5.34
C GLY A 166 -6.42 7.93 -6.38
N ARG A 167 -6.79 9.15 -6.80
CA ARG A 167 -5.98 9.98 -7.71
C ARG A 167 -4.67 10.42 -7.05
N GLU A 168 -4.72 10.94 -5.83
CA GLU A 168 -3.55 11.40 -5.07
C GLU A 168 -2.60 10.23 -4.80
N LEU A 169 -3.13 9.11 -4.31
CA LEU A 169 -2.31 7.93 -4.03
C LEU A 169 -1.64 7.40 -5.29
N ARG A 170 -2.36 7.29 -6.41
CA ARG A 170 -1.77 6.94 -7.71
C ARG A 170 -0.66 7.92 -8.13
N ASN A 171 -0.85 9.22 -7.93
CA ASN A 171 0.16 10.22 -8.26
C ASN A 171 1.43 10.02 -7.45
N THR A 172 1.34 9.66 -6.17
CA THR A 172 2.52 9.39 -5.33
C THR A 172 3.31 8.16 -5.79
N LEU A 173 2.67 7.21 -6.47
CA LEU A 173 3.29 5.99 -6.97
C LEU A 173 3.89 6.15 -8.37
N LYS A 174 3.68 7.29 -9.05
CA LYS A 174 4.12 7.51 -10.44
C LYS A 174 5.62 7.24 -10.66
N ASP A 175 6.44 7.68 -9.72
CA ASP A 175 7.90 7.56 -9.79
C ASP A 175 8.43 6.38 -8.95
N VAL A 176 7.55 5.47 -8.51
CA VAL A 176 7.90 4.23 -7.80
C VAL A 176 8.02 3.11 -8.85
N PRO A 177 9.22 2.64 -9.22
CA PRO A 177 9.40 1.74 -10.36
C PRO A 177 8.88 0.32 -10.11
N ALA A 178 8.87 -0.13 -8.86
CA ALA A 178 8.41 -1.45 -8.44
C ALA A 178 7.17 -1.30 -7.54
N SER A 179 5.99 -1.37 -8.15
CA SER A 179 4.73 -1.15 -7.45
C SER A 179 3.58 -2.01 -7.99
N PHE A 180 2.67 -2.38 -7.10
CA PHE A 180 1.42 -3.07 -7.40
C PHE A 180 0.28 -2.37 -6.67
N ALA A 181 -0.55 -1.63 -7.41
CA ALA A 181 -1.58 -0.78 -6.84
C ALA A 181 -2.93 -0.94 -7.58
N PRO A 182 -3.68 -1.99 -7.23
CA PRO A 182 -5.03 -2.23 -7.74
C PRO A 182 -6.05 -1.25 -7.16
N ALA A 183 -7.06 -0.94 -7.97
CA ALA A 183 -8.14 -0.02 -7.65
C ALA A 183 -9.28 -0.70 -6.86
N CYS A 184 -8.96 -1.25 -5.70
CA CYS A 184 -9.90 -1.94 -4.80
C CYS A 184 -10.02 -1.22 -3.46
N LEU A 185 -11.17 -1.43 -2.80
CA LEU A 185 -11.34 -1.12 -1.38
C LEU A 185 -10.99 -2.37 -0.58
N SER A 186 -9.84 -2.38 0.07
CA SER A 186 -9.35 -3.52 0.84
C SER A 186 -8.21 -3.07 1.75
N HIS A 187 -7.75 -3.96 2.62
CA HIS A 187 -6.56 -3.75 3.44
C HIS A 187 -5.73 -5.03 3.56
N GLU A 188 -4.41 -4.91 3.36
CA GLU A 188 -3.43 -6.00 3.33
C GLU A 188 -3.66 -7.03 2.22
N ILE A 189 -2.59 -7.69 1.76
CA ILE A 189 -2.70 -8.76 0.76
C ILE A 189 -1.64 -9.84 0.86
N ILE A 190 -0.38 -9.53 1.22
CA ILE A 190 0.74 -10.48 0.97
C ILE A 190 0.72 -11.74 1.83
N ILE A 191 -0.05 -11.75 2.92
CA ILE A 191 -0.24 -12.90 3.82
C ILE A 191 -1.62 -13.58 3.66
N ARG A 192 -2.48 -13.07 2.76
CA ARG A 192 -3.81 -13.66 2.53
C ARG A 192 -3.70 -14.87 1.60
N SER A 193 -4.53 -15.89 1.83
CA SER A 193 -4.55 -17.10 0.99
C SER A 193 -4.85 -16.80 -0.48
N HIS A 194 -5.70 -15.81 -0.74
CA HIS A 194 -6.15 -15.38 -2.07
C HIS A 194 -5.29 -14.25 -2.69
N TRP A 195 -4.07 -14.02 -2.18
CA TRP A 195 -3.17 -12.98 -2.70
C TRP A 195 -2.72 -13.18 -4.16
N THR A 196 -2.94 -14.38 -4.69
CA THR A 196 -2.65 -14.78 -6.07
C THR A 196 -3.68 -14.29 -7.08
N ASP A 197 -4.87 -13.94 -6.61
CA ASP A 197 -6.06 -13.81 -7.47
C ASP A 197 -6.18 -12.39 -8.03
N VAL A 198 -5.72 -11.40 -7.26
CA VAL A 198 -5.70 -10.00 -7.67
C VAL A 198 -4.70 -9.78 -8.80
N GLN A 199 -5.14 -9.05 -9.83
CA GLN A 199 -4.37 -8.74 -11.02
C GLN A 199 -4.47 -7.27 -11.38
N VAL A 200 -3.37 -6.69 -11.84
CA VAL A 200 -3.37 -5.37 -12.47
C VAL A 200 -2.84 -5.56 -13.89
N LYS A 201 -3.60 -5.09 -14.89
CA LYS A 201 -3.25 -5.25 -16.31
C LYS A 201 -2.91 -6.71 -16.68
N GLY A 202 -3.69 -7.67 -16.16
CA GLY A 202 -3.52 -9.11 -16.38
C GLY A 202 -2.29 -9.75 -15.73
N THR A 203 -1.61 -9.04 -14.80
CA THR A 203 -0.46 -9.55 -14.06
C THR A 203 -0.81 -9.67 -12.58
N SER A 204 -0.61 -10.85 -11.98
CA SER A 204 -0.83 -11.05 -10.54
C SER A 204 0.33 -10.51 -9.70
N LEU A 205 0.08 -10.26 -8.41
CA LEU A 205 1.12 -9.81 -7.48
C LEU A 205 2.30 -10.78 -7.38
N PRO A 206 2.12 -12.11 -7.22
CA PRO A 206 3.24 -13.05 -7.22
C PRO A 206 4.09 -12.99 -8.50
N ARG A 207 3.44 -12.79 -9.67
CA ARG A 207 4.16 -12.63 -10.95
C ARG A 207 4.94 -11.32 -10.98
N ALA A 208 4.37 -10.22 -10.50
CA ALA A 208 5.06 -8.93 -10.42
C ALA A 208 6.30 -8.99 -9.52
N LEU A 209 6.20 -9.66 -8.37
CA LEU A 209 7.34 -9.89 -7.47
C LEU A 209 8.43 -10.75 -8.12
N HIS A 210 8.05 -11.80 -8.86
CA HIS A 210 8.99 -12.59 -9.65
C HIS A 210 9.71 -11.74 -10.72
N CYS A 211 8.97 -10.87 -11.43
CA CYS A 211 9.55 -9.96 -12.41
C CYS A 211 10.52 -8.96 -11.77
N TRP A 212 10.18 -8.47 -10.57
CA TRP A 212 11.05 -7.59 -9.80
C TRP A 212 12.34 -8.29 -9.38
N ASP A 213 12.25 -9.51 -8.85
CA ASP A 213 13.43 -10.31 -8.51
C ASP A 213 14.35 -10.51 -9.72
N ARG A 214 13.80 -10.84 -10.89
CA ARG A 214 14.58 -10.95 -12.14
C ARG A 214 15.23 -9.62 -12.53
N SER A 215 14.52 -8.50 -12.40
CA SER A 215 15.05 -7.17 -12.75
C SER A 215 16.29 -6.78 -11.93
N LEU A 216 16.38 -7.26 -10.68
CA LEU A 216 17.50 -7.03 -9.77
C LEU A 216 18.69 -7.98 -10.03
N HIS A 217 18.44 -9.17 -10.58
CA HIS A 217 19.50 -10.06 -11.03
C HIS A 217 20.15 -9.58 -12.34
N ASP A 218 19.33 -9.10 -13.28
CA ASP A 218 19.81 -8.67 -14.59
C ASP A 218 20.46 -7.28 -14.59
N SER A 219 20.28 -6.46 -13.55
CA SER A 219 20.93 -5.13 -13.44
C SER A 219 22.47 -5.20 -13.35
N HIS A 220 23.02 -6.36 -13.01
CA HIS A 220 24.46 -6.64 -13.07
C HIS A 220 24.97 -6.96 -14.49
N LYS A 221 24.07 -7.19 -15.46
CA LYS A 221 24.40 -7.38 -16.88
C LYS A 221 24.04 -6.09 -17.62
N ALA A 222 24.91 -5.60 -18.50
CA ALA A 222 24.89 -4.27 -19.11
C ALA A 222 23.65 -3.89 -19.97
N SER A 223 22.55 -4.64 -19.92
CA SER A 223 21.31 -4.39 -20.64
C SER A 223 20.25 -3.80 -19.71
N LYS A 224 20.06 -2.47 -19.76
CA LYS A 224 18.96 -1.75 -19.09
C LYS A 224 17.58 -1.97 -19.75
N ALA A 225 17.43 -2.94 -20.64
CA ALA A 225 16.18 -3.17 -21.34
C ALA A 225 15.12 -3.75 -20.38
N PRO A 226 13.89 -3.21 -20.36
CA PRO A 226 12.79 -3.79 -19.59
C PRO A 226 12.57 -5.26 -19.98
N LEU A 227 12.33 -6.13 -18.99
CA LEU A 227 12.02 -7.53 -19.24
C LEU A 227 10.71 -7.64 -20.03
N LYS A 228 10.79 -8.07 -21.30
CA LYS A 228 9.63 -8.23 -22.18
C LYS A 228 8.62 -9.19 -21.53
N GLY A 229 7.39 -8.72 -21.31
CA GLY A 229 6.32 -9.51 -20.69
C GLY A 229 6.44 -9.70 -19.17
N CYS A 230 7.31 -8.93 -18.50
CA CYS A 230 7.50 -8.98 -17.05
C CYS A 230 7.41 -7.57 -16.41
N PRO A 231 6.21 -6.96 -16.37
CA PRO A 231 6.04 -5.61 -15.81
C PRO A 231 6.21 -5.61 -14.28
N ILE A 232 6.77 -4.52 -13.76
CA ILE A 232 6.99 -4.32 -12.31
C ILE A 232 6.35 -3.04 -11.76
N HIS A 233 5.89 -2.13 -12.63
CA HIS A 233 5.10 -0.95 -12.28
C HIS A 233 3.65 -1.17 -12.73
N LEU A 234 2.80 -1.57 -11.80
CA LEU A 234 1.45 -2.05 -12.04
C LEU A 234 0.47 -1.26 -11.18
N VAL A 235 0.08 -0.09 -11.65
CA VAL A 235 -0.92 0.77 -11.01
C VAL A 235 -2.16 0.86 -11.90
N ASP A 236 -3.33 0.66 -11.31
CA ASP A 236 -4.61 0.82 -11.99
C ASP A 236 -4.90 2.28 -12.33
N SER A 237 -5.65 2.50 -13.41
CA SER A 237 -6.01 3.83 -13.91
C SER A 237 -7.47 4.20 -13.69
N CYS A 238 -8.33 3.23 -13.35
CA CYS A 238 -9.75 3.50 -13.14
C CYS A 238 -9.99 4.28 -11.83
N PRO A 239 -10.94 5.23 -11.81
CA PRO A 239 -11.00 6.24 -10.75
C PRO A 239 -11.93 5.90 -9.58
N TRP A 240 -12.53 4.71 -9.51
CA TRP A 240 -13.44 4.33 -8.44
C TRP A 240 -13.06 3.00 -7.77
N PRO A 241 -13.42 2.77 -6.49
CA PRO A 241 -13.13 1.51 -5.83
C PRO A 241 -13.86 0.34 -6.49
N HIS A 242 -13.22 -0.83 -6.53
CA HIS A 242 -13.74 -2.04 -7.17
C HIS A 242 -14.01 -1.93 -8.67
N CYS A 243 -13.39 -0.97 -9.36
CA CYS A 243 -13.39 -0.97 -10.83
C CYS A 243 -12.56 -2.11 -11.43
N ASN A 244 -11.66 -2.70 -10.65
CA ASN A 244 -10.89 -3.86 -11.06
C ASN A 244 -11.68 -5.15 -10.76
N PRO A 245 -11.95 -6.01 -11.76
CA PRO A 245 -12.79 -7.20 -11.57
C PRO A 245 -12.12 -8.29 -10.71
N SER A 246 -10.80 -8.23 -10.54
CA SER A 246 -10.02 -9.17 -9.72
C SER A 246 -9.90 -8.75 -8.24
N CYS A 247 -10.59 -7.67 -7.85
CA CYS A 247 -10.59 -7.25 -6.46
C CYS A 247 -11.12 -8.35 -5.53
N PRO A 248 -10.60 -8.45 -4.28
CA PRO A 248 -11.18 -9.32 -3.26
C PRO A 248 -12.67 -9.04 -3.04
N THR A 249 -13.40 -10.03 -2.52
CA THR A 249 -14.81 -9.83 -2.15
C THR A 249 -14.95 -8.73 -1.13
N ILE A 250 -15.94 -7.88 -1.32
CA ILE A 250 -16.23 -6.74 -0.46
C ILE A 250 -16.87 -7.27 0.81
N ARG A 251 -16.41 -6.79 1.96
CA ARG A 251 -17.00 -7.11 3.25
C ARG A 251 -17.42 -5.83 3.94
N ASP A 252 -18.64 -5.83 4.46
CA ASP A 252 -19.12 -4.73 5.27
C ASP A 252 -18.24 -4.57 6.52
N GLN A 253 -17.79 -3.35 6.79
CA GLN A 253 -16.81 -3.08 7.85
C GLN A 253 -17.35 -3.38 9.26
N PHE A 254 -18.67 -3.36 9.46
CA PHE A 254 -19.30 -3.53 10.78
C PHE A 254 -19.78 -4.97 11.00
N THR A 255 -20.36 -5.58 9.97
CA THR A 255 -21.00 -6.89 10.03
C THR A 255 -20.11 -8.01 9.50
N GLY A 256 -19.08 -7.69 8.72
CA GLY A 256 -18.20 -8.66 8.06
C GLY A 256 -18.89 -9.48 6.95
N GLN A 257 -20.15 -9.16 6.62
CA GLN A 257 -20.91 -9.85 5.59
C GLN A 257 -20.41 -9.50 4.19
N GLU A 258 -20.41 -10.49 3.31
CA GLU A 258 -20.00 -10.29 1.93
C GLU A 258 -21.05 -9.49 1.16
N MET A 259 -20.56 -8.52 0.38
CA MET A 259 -21.37 -7.68 -0.49
C MET A 259 -20.94 -7.93 -1.93
N ASN A 260 -21.91 -8.05 -2.84
CA ASN A 260 -21.58 -8.09 -4.25
C ASN A 260 -21.22 -6.68 -4.77
N VAL A 261 -20.52 -6.62 -5.90
CA VAL A 261 -20.02 -5.36 -6.47
C VAL A 261 -21.15 -4.39 -6.80
N ALA A 262 -22.29 -4.88 -7.29
CA ALA A 262 -23.45 -4.02 -7.59
C ALA A 262 -24.03 -3.38 -6.33
N GLN A 263 -24.20 -4.15 -5.25
CA GLN A 263 -24.63 -3.64 -3.94
C GLN A 263 -23.64 -2.59 -3.45
N PHE A 264 -22.34 -2.90 -3.46
CA PHE A 264 -21.32 -1.95 -3.05
C PHE A 264 -21.36 -0.66 -3.86
N LEU A 265 -21.43 -0.73 -5.19
CA LEU A 265 -21.50 0.46 -6.03
C LEU A 265 -22.75 1.29 -5.71
N MET A 266 -23.91 0.66 -5.56
CA MET A 266 -25.13 1.35 -5.12
C MET A 266 -24.94 2.04 -3.76
N HIS A 267 -24.28 1.37 -2.80
CA HIS A 267 -23.92 1.98 -1.53
C HIS A 267 -22.93 3.13 -1.70
N MET A 268 -22.04 3.09 -2.67
CA MET A 268 -21.10 4.17 -2.98
C MET A 268 -21.73 5.36 -3.72
N GLY A 269 -23.06 5.41 -3.82
CA GLY A 269 -23.77 6.49 -4.51
C GLY A 269 -23.66 6.37 -6.03
N PHE A 270 -23.27 5.19 -6.55
CA PHE A 270 -23.31 4.92 -7.98
C PHE A 270 -24.76 4.86 -8.44
N ASP A 271 -25.18 5.93 -9.12
CA ASP A 271 -26.44 5.94 -9.80
C ASP A 271 -26.33 5.18 -11.13
N VAL A 272 -26.82 3.94 -11.11
CA VAL A 272 -26.85 3.07 -12.29
C VAL A 272 -27.58 3.73 -13.45
N GLN A 273 -28.61 4.56 -13.20
CA GLN A 273 -29.35 5.24 -14.27
C GLN A 273 -28.46 6.28 -14.97
N THR A 274 -27.85 7.17 -14.18
CA THR A 274 -26.98 8.22 -14.71
C THR A 274 -25.77 7.62 -15.45
N VAL A 275 -25.15 6.58 -14.91
CA VAL A 275 -23.96 5.98 -15.54
C VAL A 275 -24.33 5.16 -16.77
N ALA A 276 -25.45 4.43 -16.76
CA ALA A 276 -25.94 3.72 -17.94
C ALA A 276 -26.25 4.69 -19.08
N GLN A 277 -26.88 5.83 -18.77
CA GLN A 277 -27.16 6.88 -19.74
C GLN A 277 -25.89 7.50 -20.33
N GLN A 278 -24.86 7.76 -19.51
CA GLN A 278 -23.56 8.26 -19.98
C GLN A 278 -22.79 7.24 -20.84
N GLN A 279 -22.96 5.96 -20.57
CA GLN A 279 -22.33 4.85 -21.29
C GLN A 279 -23.15 4.38 -22.51
N GLY A 280 -24.35 4.93 -22.74
CA GLY A 280 -25.27 4.46 -23.78
C GLY A 280 -25.74 3.01 -23.57
N LEU A 281 -25.81 2.56 -22.31
CA LEU A 281 -26.23 1.23 -21.92
C LEU A 281 -27.61 1.25 -21.28
N GLU A 282 -28.33 0.14 -21.36
CA GLU A 282 -29.53 -0.08 -20.54
C GLU A 282 -29.12 -0.28 -19.06
N PRO A 283 -29.80 0.36 -18.09
CA PRO A 283 -29.48 0.23 -16.66
C PRO A 283 -29.42 -1.22 -16.17
N SER A 284 -30.32 -2.07 -16.66
CA SER A 284 -30.37 -3.50 -16.35
C SER A 284 -29.18 -4.28 -16.90
N LYS A 285 -28.67 -3.88 -18.07
CA LYS A 285 -27.47 -4.46 -18.68
C LYS A 285 -26.21 -4.06 -17.91
N LEU A 286 -26.11 -2.80 -17.50
CA LEU A 286 -25.03 -2.31 -16.65
C LEU A 286 -25.03 -3.04 -15.29
N LEU A 287 -26.21 -3.18 -14.66
CA LEU A 287 -26.39 -3.97 -13.43
C LEU A 287 -25.97 -5.43 -13.60
N GLY A 288 -26.35 -6.06 -14.71
CA GLY A 288 -25.94 -7.43 -15.05
C GLY A 288 -24.42 -7.56 -15.12
N MET A 289 -23.74 -6.66 -15.83
CA MET A 289 -22.28 -6.63 -15.93
C MET A 289 -21.59 -6.42 -14.58
N LEU A 290 -22.22 -5.68 -13.66
CA LEU A 290 -21.72 -5.42 -12.30
C LEU A 290 -21.99 -6.55 -11.31
N SER A 291 -22.94 -7.44 -11.60
CA SER A 291 -23.35 -8.54 -10.71
C SER A 291 -22.82 -9.90 -11.14
N SER A 292 -22.57 -10.10 -12.44
CA SER A 292 -21.80 -11.23 -12.95
C SER A 292 -20.33 -10.84 -13.01
N GLY A 293 -19.57 -11.10 -11.94
CA GLY A 293 -18.11 -11.00 -11.97
C GLY A 293 -17.57 -11.70 -13.22
N SER A 294 -17.01 -10.93 -14.13
CA SER A 294 -16.48 -11.39 -15.41
C SER A 294 -14.96 -11.37 -15.38
#